data_AF-A0A2C9CKB0-F1
#
_entry.id   AF-A0A2C9CKB0-F1
#
_cell.length_a   1.000
_cell.length_b   1.000
_cell.length_c   1.000
_cell.angle_alpha   90.00
_cell.angle_beta   90.00
_cell.angle_gamma   90.00
#
_symmetry.space_group_name_H-M   'P 1'
#
loop_
_entity.id
_entity.type
_entity.pdbx_description
1 polymer ?
#
loop_
_entity_poly.entity_id
_entity_poly.type
_entity_poly.pdbx_seq_one_letter_code
_entity_poly.pdbx_strand_id
1 'polypeptide(L)'
;MPITKELENIRKFESVGFTHDQAEVLTETLEQSHVNGQQNLKDFLNIKFNEMDVKFNAMDVQFNALRNDMDVKFNAMDVKFNVLRNDVDVKIKDFRSDVDVKFKDLRNEIDFRFLETRNEIVNLEFRIRASHADLLMKIFAIVAGCTTIAVAVAKLF
;
A
#
# COMPACT_ATOMS: atom_id res chain seq x y z
N MET A 1 -27.86 26.98 -62.12
CA MET A 1 -28.82 28.07 -61.81
C MET A 1 -30.08 27.82 -62.62
N PRO A 2 -31.28 28.26 -62.22
CA PRO A 2 -32.38 28.28 -63.18
C PRO A 2 -32.03 29.30 -64.28
N ILE A 3 -32.15 28.89 -65.55
CA ILE A 3 -31.88 29.67 -66.78
C ILE A 3 -32.45 31.10 -66.71
N THR A 4 -33.49 31.30 -65.92
CA THR A 4 -34.14 32.58 -65.67
C THR A 4 -33.23 33.64 -65.03
N LYS A 5 -32.29 33.28 -64.16
CA LYS A 5 -31.40 34.25 -63.48
C LYS A 5 -30.26 34.73 -64.38
N GLU A 6 -29.73 33.84 -65.19
CA GLU A 6 -28.68 34.12 -66.16
C GLU A 6 -29.20 35.09 -67.24
N LEU A 7 -30.39 34.79 -67.81
CA LEU A 7 -31.10 35.69 -68.72
C LEU A 7 -31.45 37.06 -68.08
N GLU A 8 -31.76 37.09 -66.80
CA GLU A 8 -32.03 38.34 -66.07
C GLU A 8 -30.76 39.18 -65.88
N ASN A 9 -29.61 38.53 -65.63
CA ASN A 9 -28.30 39.18 -65.53
C ASN A 9 -27.86 39.77 -66.89
N ILE A 10 -28.01 39.01 -67.98
CA ILE A 10 -27.71 39.46 -69.35
C ILE A 10 -28.54 40.72 -69.68
N ARG A 11 -29.87 40.67 -69.47
CA ARG A 11 -30.76 41.82 -69.71
C ARG A 11 -30.39 43.05 -68.87
N LYS A 12 -29.91 42.85 -67.63
CA LYS A 12 -29.43 43.94 -66.78
C LYS A 12 -28.21 44.63 -67.38
N PHE A 13 -27.24 43.88 -67.89
CA PHE A 13 -26.07 44.46 -68.55
C PHE A 13 -26.43 45.16 -69.86
N GLU A 14 -27.34 44.59 -70.66
CA GLU A 14 -27.87 45.26 -71.86
C GLU A 14 -28.52 46.60 -71.53
N SER A 15 -29.29 46.67 -70.43
CA SER A 15 -29.98 47.90 -70.01
C SER A 15 -29.05 49.06 -69.63
N VAL A 16 -27.78 48.78 -69.34
CA VAL A 16 -26.75 49.79 -68.99
C VAL A 16 -25.75 50.03 -70.12
N GLY A 17 -26.03 49.53 -71.33
CA GLY A 17 -25.31 49.88 -72.55
C GLY A 17 -24.29 48.86 -73.07
N PHE A 18 -24.26 47.64 -72.51
CA PHE A 18 -23.48 46.53 -73.08
C PHE A 18 -24.22 45.91 -74.28
N THR A 19 -23.49 45.44 -75.29
CA THR A 19 -24.08 44.59 -76.35
C THR A 19 -24.44 43.22 -75.79
N HIS A 20 -25.30 42.47 -76.49
CA HIS A 20 -25.67 41.10 -76.09
C HIS A 20 -24.43 40.22 -75.85
N ASP A 21 -23.51 40.17 -76.81
CA ASP A 21 -22.27 39.39 -76.71
C ASP A 21 -21.42 39.81 -75.50
N GLN A 22 -21.34 41.11 -75.20
CA GLN A 22 -20.60 41.59 -74.03
C GLN A 22 -21.28 41.19 -72.73
N ALA A 23 -22.62 41.28 -72.67
CA ALA A 23 -23.43 40.92 -71.52
C ALA A 23 -23.38 39.40 -71.23
N GLU A 24 -23.40 38.58 -72.28
CA GLU A 24 -23.26 37.11 -72.21
C GLU A 24 -21.89 36.73 -71.64
N VAL A 25 -20.79 37.19 -72.25
CA VAL A 25 -19.41 36.88 -71.80
C VAL A 25 -19.18 37.32 -70.35
N LEU A 26 -19.68 38.50 -69.96
CA LEU A 26 -19.56 38.98 -68.58
C LEU A 26 -20.37 38.12 -67.61
N THR A 27 -21.59 37.75 -67.98
CA THR A 27 -22.44 36.89 -67.15
C THR A 27 -21.81 35.52 -66.96
N GLU A 28 -21.36 34.87 -68.04
CA GLU A 28 -20.65 33.58 -67.98
C GLU A 28 -19.40 33.67 -67.10
N THR A 29 -18.58 34.70 -67.27
CA THR A 29 -17.34 34.88 -66.49
C THR A 29 -17.64 35.04 -65.00
N LEU A 30 -18.67 35.82 -64.65
CA LEU A 30 -19.08 36.03 -63.26
C LEU A 30 -19.66 34.75 -62.65
N GLU A 31 -20.47 34.01 -63.39
CA GLU A 31 -21.04 32.74 -62.94
C GLU A 31 -19.96 31.68 -62.74
N GLN A 32 -19.04 31.55 -63.69
CA GLN A 32 -17.90 30.66 -63.58
C GLN A 32 -17.01 31.03 -62.39
N SER A 33 -16.75 32.33 -62.17
CA SER A 33 -16.01 32.81 -61.00
C SER A 33 -16.73 32.45 -59.69
N HIS A 34 -18.05 32.61 -59.64
CA HIS A 34 -18.86 32.27 -58.47
C HIS A 34 -18.85 30.77 -58.18
N VAL A 35 -19.06 29.93 -59.20
CA VAL A 35 -19.02 28.46 -59.08
C VAL A 35 -17.63 28.00 -58.64
N ASN A 36 -16.57 28.53 -59.24
CA ASN A 36 -15.19 28.23 -58.86
C ASN A 36 -14.91 28.64 -57.41
N GLY A 37 -15.37 29.82 -56.99
CA GLY A 37 -15.22 30.29 -55.61
C GLY A 37 -15.93 29.38 -54.60
N GLN A 38 -17.15 28.94 -54.90
CA GLN A 38 -17.88 27.98 -54.07
C GLN A 38 -17.19 26.62 -53.99
N GLN A 39 -16.64 26.13 -55.11
CA GLN A 39 -15.93 24.86 -55.15
C GLN A 39 -14.64 24.92 -54.33
N ASN A 40 -13.84 25.97 -54.51
CA ASN A 40 -12.61 26.19 -53.74
C ASN A 40 -12.89 26.25 -52.23
N LEU A 41 -13.99 26.90 -51.82
CA LEU A 41 -14.39 26.95 -50.42
C LEU A 41 -14.77 25.56 -49.88
N LYS A 42 -15.53 24.77 -50.64
CA LYS A 42 -15.87 23.39 -50.26
C LYS A 42 -14.62 22.54 -50.10
N ASP A 43 -13.69 22.63 -51.03
CA ASP A 43 -12.45 21.86 -51.01
C ASP A 43 -11.58 22.27 -49.81
N PHE A 44 -11.46 23.57 -49.55
CA PHE A 44 -10.77 24.08 -48.37
C PHE A 44 -11.39 23.56 -47.07
N LEU A 45 -12.73 23.61 -46.95
CA LEU A 45 -13.44 23.12 -45.76
C LEU A 45 -13.26 21.62 -45.58
N ASN A 46 -13.36 20.83 -46.65
CA ASN A 46 -13.13 19.38 -46.59
C ASN A 46 -11.71 19.06 -46.11
N ILE A 47 -10.70 19.77 -46.62
CA ILE A 47 -9.31 19.61 -46.14
C ILE A 47 -9.24 19.93 -44.65
N LYS A 48 -9.86 21.02 -44.19
CA LYS A 48 -9.83 21.40 -42.78
C LYS A 48 -10.60 20.46 -41.85
N PHE A 49 -11.71 19.89 -42.29
CA PHE A 49 -12.41 18.86 -41.54
C PHE A 49 -11.58 17.57 -41.48
N ASN A 50 -10.97 17.14 -42.57
CA ASN A 50 -10.08 15.97 -42.58
C ASN A 50 -8.86 16.17 -41.67
N GLU A 51 -8.23 17.35 -41.68
CA GLU A 51 -7.14 17.69 -40.76
C GLU A 51 -7.61 17.62 -39.28
N MET A 52 -8.85 18.04 -39.02
CA MET A 52 -9.44 18.00 -37.69
C MET A 52 -9.72 16.57 -37.23
N ASP A 53 -10.29 15.73 -38.10
CA ASP A 53 -10.52 14.31 -37.82
C ASP A 53 -9.22 13.57 -37.51
N VAL A 54 -8.15 13.84 -38.27
CA VAL A 54 -6.83 13.27 -38.00
C VAL A 54 -6.32 13.67 -36.61
N LYS A 55 -6.50 14.95 -36.22
CA LYS A 55 -6.10 15.42 -34.89
C LYS A 55 -6.93 14.79 -33.77
N PHE A 56 -8.24 14.64 -33.94
CA PHE A 56 -9.10 13.98 -32.96
C PHE A 56 -8.75 12.50 -32.81
N ASN A 57 -8.55 11.78 -33.92
CA ASN A 57 -8.12 10.38 -33.87
C ASN A 57 -6.76 10.22 -33.17
N ALA A 58 -5.81 11.13 -33.44
CA ALA A 58 -4.53 11.12 -32.74
C ALA A 58 -4.70 11.39 -31.23
N MET A 59 -5.64 12.25 -30.85
CA MET A 59 -5.96 12.53 -29.45
C MET A 59 -6.58 11.31 -28.76
N ASP A 60 -7.51 10.61 -29.41
CA ASP A 60 -8.10 9.37 -28.88
C ASP A 60 -7.05 8.28 -28.66
N VAL A 61 -6.10 8.13 -29.59
CA VAL A 61 -4.98 7.19 -29.43
C VAL A 61 -4.13 7.56 -28.21
N GLN A 62 -3.82 8.84 -28.00
CA GLN A 62 -3.06 9.31 -26.85
C GLN A 62 -3.81 9.10 -25.52
N PHE A 63 -5.12 9.38 -25.49
CA PHE A 63 -5.94 9.14 -24.30
C PHE A 63 -6.02 7.66 -23.95
N ASN A 64 -6.18 6.78 -24.94
CA ASN A 64 -6.20 5.34 -24.71
C ASN A 64 -4.83 4.84 -24.22
N ALA A 65 -3.73 5.35 -24.78
CA ALA A 65 -2.39 5.03 -24.31
C ALA A 65 -2.17 5.47 -22.86
N LEU A 66 -2.60 6.68 -22.50
CA LEU A 66 -2.52 7.20 -21.13
C LEU A 66 -3.35 6.35 -20.15
N ARG A 67 -4.57 5.97 -20.54
CA ARG A 67 -5.45 5.11 -19.74
C ARG A 67 -4.80 3.76 -19.46
N ASN A 68 -4.24 3.13 -20.50
CA ASN A 68 -3.55 1.85 -20.36
C ASN A 68 -2.30 1.95 -19.46
N ASP A 69 -1.50 3.02 -19.59
CA ASP A 69 -0.36 3.26 -18.71
C ASP A 69 -0.79 3.43 -17.24
N MET A 70 -1.89 4.15 -16.99
CA MET A 70 -2.47 4.27 -15.65
C MET A 70 -2.91 2.91 -15.11
N ASP A 71 -3.65 2.12 -15.89
CA ASP A 71 -4.10 0.78 -15.47
C ASP A 71 -2.92 -0.13 -15.11
N VAL A 72 -1.85 -0.12 -15.91
CA VAL A 72 -0.62 -0.87 -15.62
C VAL A 72 0.03 -0.40 -14.31
N LYS A 73 0.13 0.92 -14.09
CA LYS A 73 0.71 1.49 -12.87
C LYS A 73 -0.12 1.18 -11.63
N PHE A 74 -1.44 1.24 -11.72
CA PHE A 74 -2.33 0.87 -10.61
C PHE A 74 -2.22 -0.61 -10.27
N ASN A 75 -2.25 -1.50 -11.27
CA ASN A 75 -2.07 -2.94 -11.05
C ASN A 75 -0.70 -3.25 -10.41
N ALA A 76 0.37 -2.59 -10.86
CA ALA A 76 1.68 -2.74 -10.24
C ALA A 76 1.72 -2.24 -8.79
N MET A 77 0.95 -1.20 -8.47
CA MET A 77 0.81 -0.68 -7.11
C MET A 77 0.06 -1.67 -6.21
N ASP A 78 -1.03 -2.27 -6.68
CA ASP A 78 -1.78 -3.30 -5.96
C ASP A 78 -0.90 -4.50 -5.62
N VAL A 79 -0.07 -4.97 -6.56
CA VAL A 79 0.89 -6.06 -6.31
C VAL A 79 1.88 -5.67 -5.22
N LYS A 80 2.45 -4.46 -5.27
CA LYS A 80 3.39 -3.98 -4.23
C LYS A 80 2.74 -3.89 -2.86
N PHE A 81 1.51 -3.39 -2.78
CA PHE A 81 0.75 -3.34 -1.52
C PHE A 81 0.48 -4.73 -0.96
N ASN A 82 0.11 -5.69 -1.80
CA ASN A 82 -0.10 -7.08 -1.36
C ASN A 82 1.19 -7.72 -0.84
N VAL A 83 2.31 -7.50 -1.50
CA VAL A 83 3.63 -7.97 -1.02
C VAL A 83 3.96 -7.35 0.33
N LEU A 84 3.80 -6.04 0.48
CA LEU A 84 4.06 -5.34 1.73
C LEU A 84 3.18 -5.86 2.87
N ARG A 85 1.88 -6.07 2.60
CA ARG A 85 0.94 -6.63 3.56
C ARG A 85 1.37 -8.03 4.03
N ASN A 86 1.76 -8.90 3.10
CA ASN A 86 2.22 -10.24 3.44
C ASN A 86 3.52 -10.23 4.25
N ASP A 87 4.48 -9.35 3.92
CA ASP A 87 5.72 -9.19 4.68
C ASP A 87 5.45 -8.74 6.13
N VAL A 88 4.52 -7.79 6.31
CA VAL A 88 4.08 -7.35 7.63
C VAL A 88 3.40 -8.48 8.41
N ASP A 89 2.52 -9.26 7.77
CA ASP A 89 1.84 -10.39 8.41
C ASP A 89 2.84 -11.47 8.87
N VAL A 90 3.87 -11.76 8.06
CA VAL A 90 4.95 -12.69 8.43
C VAL A 90 5.75 -12.15 9.62
N LYS A 91 6.21 -10.90 9.56
CA LYS A 91 6.98 -10.27 10.66
C LYS A 91 6.21 -10.24 11.97
N ILE A 92 4.91 -9.99 11.93
CA ILE A 92 4.05 -10.02 13.12
C ILE A 92 3.95 -11.45 13.68
N LYS A 93 3.79 -12.47 12.83
CA LYS A 93 3.78 -13.88 13.27
C LYS A 93 5.10 -14.29 13.90
N ASP A 94 6.22 -13.96 13.25
CA ASP A 94 7.55 -14.30 13.74
C ASP A 94 7.83 -13.62 15.09
N PHE A 95 7.48 -12.33 15.20
CA PHE A 95 7.61 -11.59 16.46
C PHE A 95 6.78 -12.23 17.58
N ARG A 96 5.52 -12.60 17.32
CA ARG A 96 4.68 -13.29 18.31
C ARG A 96 5.30 -14.62 18.74
N SER A 97 5.80 -15.40 17.80
CA SER A 97 6.45 -16.68 18.10
C SER A 97 7.71 -16.50 18.95
N ASP A 98 8.56 -15.52 18.65
CA ASP A 98 9.76 -15.22 19.43
C ASP A 98 9.40 -14.79 20.87
N VAL A 99 8.38 -13.95 21.00
CA VAL A 99 7.85 -13.51 22.30
C VAL A 99 7.30 -14.71 23.09
N ASP A 100 6.52 -15.59 22.48
CA ASP A 100 5.96 -16.77 23.13
C ASP A 100 7.06 -17.72 23.64
N VAL A 101 8.12 -17.93 22.84
CA VAL A 101 9.29 -18.73 23.25
C VAL A 101 9.99 -18.09 24.44
N LYS A 102 10.29 -16.78 24.36
CA LYS A 102 10.96 -16.06 25.46
C LYS A 102 10.15 -16.07 26.76
N PHE A 103 8.83 -15.94 26.68
CA PHE A 103 7.97 -16.04 27.86
C PHE A 103 7.94 -17.45 28.44
N LYS A 104 7.95 -18.48 27.59
CA LYS A 104 8.03 -19.88 28.03
C LYS A 104 9.37 -20.15 28.73
N ASP A 105 10.47 -19.69 28.15
CA ASP A 105 11.81 -19.86 28.72
C ASP A 105 11.94 -19.12 30.06
N LEU A 106 11.42 -17.89 30.14
CA LEU A 106 11.39 -17.14 31.40
C LEU A 106 10.57 -17.86 32.49
N ARG A 107 9.43 -18.45 32.13
CA ARG A 107 8.63 -19.24 33.07
C ARG A 107 9.41 -20.46 33.57
N ASN A 108 10.04 -21.20 32.66
CA ASN A 108 10.84 -22.39 33.03
C ASN A 108 12.01 -22.02 33.94
N GLU A 109 12.70 -20.91 33.67
CA GLU A 109 13.80 -20.40 34.50
C GLU A 109 13.30 -20.04 35.91
N ILE A 110 12.17 -19.35 36.01
CA ILE A 110 11.55 -19.02 37.29
C ILE A 110 11.19 -20.30 38.07
N ASP A 111 10.55 -21.26 37.41
CA ASP A 111 10.18 -22.54 38.02
C ASP A 111 11.41 -23.31 38.53
N PHE A 112 12.51 -23.30 37.76
CA PHE A 112 13.78 -23.92 38.15
C PHE A 112 14.37 -23.24 39.39
N ARG A 113 14.46 -21.90 39.41
CA ARG A 113 15.00 -21.15 40.55
C ARG A 113 14.15 -21.30 41.81
N PHE A 114 12.84 -21.41 41.67
CA PHE A 114 11.96 -21.72 42.81
C PHE A 114 12.21 -23.12 43.37
N LEU A 115 12.40 -24.11 42.49
CA LEU A 115 12.72 -25.48 42.91
C LEU A 115 14.07 -25.54 43.63
N GLU A 116 15.10 -24.87 43.09
CA GLU A 116 16.42 -24.75 43.70
C GLU A 116 16.33 -24.12 45.09
N THR A 117 15.67 -22.96 45.20
CA THR A 117 15.45 -22.27 46.49
C THR A 117 14.73 -23.16 47.49
N ARG A 118 13.70 -23.91 47.05
CA ARG A 118 12.99 -24.85 47.91
C ARG A 118 13.90 -25.96 48.43
N ASN A 119 14.78 -26.49 47.59
CA ASN A 119 15.74 -27.52 47.99
C ASN A 119 16.77 -26.98 48.99
N GLU A 120 17.25 -25.76 48.78
CA GLU A 120 18.15 -25.08 49.74
C GLU A 120 17.49 -24.89 51.10
N ILE A 121 16.23 -24.44 51.14
CA ILE A 121 15.45 -24.29 52.37
C ILE A 121 15.33 -25.64 53.10
N VAL A 122 14.96 -26.71 52.40
CA VAL A 122 14.84 -28.05 52.99
C VAL A 122 16.17 -28.54 53.56
N ASN A 123 17.28 -28.30 52.85
CA ASN A 123 18.61 -28.66 53.32
C ASN A 123 19.01 -27.86 54.58
N LEU A 124 18.73 -26.56 54.60
CA LEU A 124 18.94 -25.71 55.78
C LEU A 124 18.11 -26.19 56.99
N GLU A 125 16.83 -26.54 56.78
CA GLU A 125 15.99 -27.10 57.84
C GLU A 125 16.58 -28.39 58.42
N PHE A 126 17.11 -29.28 57.57
CA PHE A 126 17.77 -30.51 58.01
C PHE A 126 19.02 -30.21 58.86
N ARG A 127 19.87 -29.29 58.39
CA ARG A 127 21.09 -28.88 59.13
C ARG A 127 20.75 -28.27 60.49
N ILE A 128 19.73 -27.42 60.57
CA ILE A 128 19.25 -26.82 61.81
C ILE A 128 18.78 -27.91 62.79
N ARG A 129 17.96 -28.87 62.32
CA ARG A 129 17.49 -29.98 63.16
C ARG A 129 18.64 -30.84 63.68
N ALA A 130 19.61 -31.16 62.83
CA ALA A 130 20.78 -31.93 63.23
C ALA A 130 21.61 -31.19 64.29
N SER A 131 21.84 -29.88 64.11
CA SER A 131 22.55 -29.05 65.08
C SER A 131 21.81 -28.91 66.40
N HIS A 132 20.47 -28.76 66.37
CA HIS A 132 19.65 -28.73 67.58
C HIS A 132 19.70 -30.06 68.34
N ALA A 133 19.66 -31.20 67.63
CA ALA A 133 19.78 -32.52 68.25
C ALA A 133 21.15 -32.73 68.90
N ASP A 134 22.23 -32.34 68.22
CA ASP A 134 23.60 -32.39 68.77
C ASP A 134 23.74 -31.52 70.04
N LEU A 135 23.20 -30.30 70.02
CA LEU A 135 23.21 -29.40 71.18
C LEU A 135 22.43 -29.99 72.36
N LEU A 136 21.24 -30.54 72.12
CA LEU A 136 20.43 -31.17 73.17
C LEU A 136 21.15 -32.38 73.79
N MET A 137 21.80 -33.21 72.97
CA MET A 137 22.60 -34.34 73.46
C MET A 137 23.77 -33.88 74.34
N LYS A 138 24.47 -32.81 73.94
CA LYS A 138 25.54 -32.20 74.75
C LYS A 138 25.03 -31.68 76.10
N ILE A 139 23.89 -30.97 76.10
CA ILE A 139 23.27 -30.47 77.34
C ILE A 139 22.86 -31.64 78.24
N PHE A 140 22.22 -32.67 77.69
CA PHE A 140 21.80 -33.85 78.45
C PHE A 140 22.99 -34.57 79.08
N ALA A 141 24.09 -34.75 78.34
CA ALA A 141 25.31 -35.35 78.87
C ALA A 141 25.91 -34.55 80.04
N ILE A 142 25.92 -33.21 79.95
CA ILE A 142 26.38 -32.33 81.03
C ILE A 142 25.47 -32.48 82.26
N VAL A 143 24.15 -32.38 82.09
CA VAL A 143 23.18 -32.51 83.20
C VAL A 143 23.30 -33.87 83.88
N ALA A 144 23.36 -34.96 83.10
CA ALA A 144 23.55 -36.31 83.62
C ALA A 144 24.86 -36.42 84.43
N GLY A 145 25.97 -35.88 83.91
CA GLY A 145 27.25 -35.83 84.62
C GLY A 145 27.20 -35.05 85.94
N CYS A 146 26.53 -33.90 85.98
CA CYS A 146 26.34 -33.14 87.21
C CYS A 146 25.50 -33.91 88.25
N THR A 147 24.45 -34.60 87.81
CA THR A 147 23.62 -35.41 88.74
C THR A 147 24.37 -36.58 89.35
N THR A 148 25.21 -37.29 88.59
CA THR A 148 26.04 -38.38 89.13
C THR A 148 27.06 -37.86 90.14
N ILE A 149 27.69 -36.70 89.90
CA ILE A 149 28.60 -36.07 90.87
C ILE A 149 27.83 -35.68 92.14
N ALA A 150 26.67 -35.05 92.03
CA ALA A 150 25.86 -34.65 93.18
C ALA A 150 25.46 -35.85 94.06
N VAL A 151 25.05 -36.97 93.44
CA VAL A 151 24.73 -38.22 94.16
C VAL A 151 25.95 -38.80 94.86
N ALA A 152 27.13 -38.77 94.22
CA ALA A 152 28.36 -39.25 94.84
C ALA A 152 28.75 -38.40 96.06
N VAL A 153 28.65 -37.07 95.97
CA VAL A 153 28.90 -36.14 97.08
C VAL A 153 27.92 -36.39 98.23
N ALA A 154 26.63 -36.59 97.95
CA ALA A 154 25.62 -36.85 98.97
C ALA A 154 25.85 -38.17 99.76
N LYS A 155 26.60 -39.14 99.22
CA LYS A 155 26.97 -40.39 99.90
C LYS A 155 28.21 -40.28 100.79
N LEU A 156 28.99 -39.21 100.68
CA LEU A 156 30.23 -38.99 101.43
C LEU A 156 30.02 -38.26 102.77
N PHE A 157 28.85 -37.65 102.96
CA PHE A 157 28.40 -37.01 104.20
C PHE A 157 27.35 -37.87 104.90
#